data_AF-A0A0L6VPB0-F1
#
_entry.id   AF-A0A0L6VPB0-F1
#
_cell.length_a   1.000
_cell.length_b   1.000
_cell.length_c   1.000
_cell.angle_alpha   90.00
_cell.angle_beta   90.00
_cell.angle_gamma   90.00
#
_symmetry.space_group_name_H-M   'P 1'
#
loop_
_entity.id
_entity.type
_entity.pdbx_description
1 polymer ?
#
loop_
_entity_poly.entity_id
_entity_poly.type
_entity_poly.pdbx_seq_one_letter_code
_entity_poly.pdbx_strand_id
1 'polypeptide(L)'
;MSSAAATAETLSHPLAYLSSPTETVSCLLSYVQMCIGRQVWVMVNLLPTDLVRDADLVRRQANIGLRRISGHECKVDDVVEGEWVEVAKCKRHVSFLLVQALEVILGRPFLFTFWAGLRYDSAWREEILEM
;
A
#
# COMPACT_ATOMS: atom_id res chain seq x y z
N MET A 1 1.27 51.92 31.86
CA MET A 1 0.09 51.19 32.38
C MET A 1 -0.99 51.34 31.31
N SER A 2 -1.13 50.33 30.44
CA SER A 2 -2.19 49.28 30.48
C SER A 2 -3.47 49.79 29.79
N SER A 3 -4.20 49.09 28.91
CA SER A 3 -4.18 47.75 28.30
C SER A 3 -5.33 47.78 27.26
N ALA A 4 -5.07 47.47 25.99
CA ALA A 4 -5.42 46.23 25.28
C ALA A 4 -6.93 45.97 25.03
N ALA A 5 -7.19 45.65 23.76
CA ALA A 5 -8.48 45.55 23.09
C ALA A 5 -9.02 44.11 22.99
N ALA A 6 -10.34 44.04 22.85
CA ALA A 6 -11.15 43.11 22.03
C ALA A 6 -10.97 41.57 22.15
N THR A 7 -11.97 40.97 22.81
CA THR A 7 -12.80 39.80 22.40
C THR A 7 -12.24 38.69 21.51
N ALA A 8 -12.32 37.43 21.99
CA ALA A 8 -13.00 36.31 21.31
C ALA A 8 -13.11 35.08 22.25
N GLU A 9 -14.21 34.35 22.10
CA GLU A 9 -14.68 33.21 22.87
C GLU A 9 -13.79 31.97 22.77
N THR A 10 -13.75 31.13 23.81
CA THR A 10 -13.69 29.66 23.66
C THR A 10 -14.28 29.01 24.91
N LEU A 11 -15.48 28.45 24.76
CA LEU A 11 -16.16 27.63 25.77
C LEU A 11 -15.45 26.27 25.89
N SER A 12 -15.06 25.96 27.12
CA SER A 12 -14.62 24.66 27.61
C SER A 12 -15.82 23.71 27.78
N HIS A 13 -15.70 22.46 27.31
CA HIS A 13 -15.87 21.23 28.11
C HIS A 13 -15.65 19.95 27.27
N PRO A 14 -15.32 18.80 27.93
CA PRO A 14 -14.49 17.73 27.38
C PRO A 14 -15.31 16.56 26.84
N LEU A 15 -14.83 15.91 25.77
CA LEU A 15 -15.32 14.59 25.37
C LEU A 15 -14.20 13.57 25.51
N ALA A 16 -14.25 12.86 26.64
CA ALA A 16 -13.69 11.54 26.77
C ALA A 16 -14.30 10.65 25.67
N TYR A 17 -13.55 10.41 24.60
CA TYR A 17 -13.86 9.31 23.68
C TYR A 17 -13.14 8.06 24.17
N LEU A 18 -13.95 7.23 24.82
CA LEU A 18 -13.78 5.82 25.10
C LEU A 18 -12.81 5.14 24.12
N SER A 19 -11.69 4.66 24.66
CA SER A 19 -10.79 3.73 24.00
C SER A 19 -11.52 2.40 23.75
N SER A 20 -12.05 2.24 22.54
CA SER A 20 -12.26 0.91 21.97
C SER A 20 -11.01 0.54 21.17
N PRO A 21 -10.58 -0.73 21.14
CA PRO A 21 -9.47 -1.13 20.30
C PRO A 21 -9.97 -1.02 18.86
N THR A 22 -9.71 0.11 18.21
CA THR A 22 -9.79 0.19 16.76
C THR A 22 -8.70 -0.74 16.26
N GLU A 23 -9.11 -1.96 15.87
CA GLU A 23 -8.34 -2.80 14.97
C GLU A 23 -7.93 -1.91 13.80
N THR A 24 -6.70 -1.42 13.90
CA THR A 24 -6.15 -0.53 12.90
C THR A 24 -5.80 -1.46 11.76
N VAL A 25 -6.75 -1.69 10.86
CA VAL A 25 -6.51 -2.41 9.61
C VAL A 25 -5.53 -1.55 8.83
N SER A 26 -4.24 -1.88 8.94
CA SER A 26 -3.20 -1.20 8.20
C SER A 26 -3.22 -1.72 6.77
N CYS A 27 -4.08 -1.15 5.92
CA CYS A 27 -4.03 -1.41 4.49
C CYS A 27 -2.68 -0.88 3.98
N LEU A 28 -1.75 -1.78 3.68
CA LEU A 28 -0.42 -1.45 3.17
C LEU A 28 -0.51 -1.00 1.70
N LEU A 29 -1.07 0.17 1.46
CA LEU A 29 -1.05 0.81 0.14
C LEU A 29 0.33 1.47 -0.05
N SER A 30 1.28 0.72 -0.61
CA SER A 30 2.63 1.23 -0.84
C SER A 30 2.81 1.69 -2.29
N TYR A 31 3.45 2.85 -2.47
CA TYR A 31 3.63 3.47 -3.79
C TYR A 31 5.11 3.69 -4.10
N VAL A 32 5.51 3.36 -5.33
CA VAL A 32 6.80 3.78 -5.89
C VAL A 32 6.63 5.13 -6.58
N GLN A 33 7.60 6.01 -6.35
CA GLN A 33 7.64 7.31 -7.02
C GLN A 33 8.05 7.13 -8.48
N MET A 34 7.23 7.60 -9.42
CA MET A 34 7.54 7.67 -10.84
C MET A 34 7.55 9.14 -11.30
N CYS A 35 8.42 9.50 -12.24
CA CYS A 35 8.46 10.83 -12.82
C CYS A 35 8.21 10.77 -14.33
N ILE A 36 7.13 11.38 -14.80
CA ILE A 36 6.86 11.65 -16.23
C ILE A 36 6.39 13.10 -16.33
N GLY A 37 7.32 14.05 -16.45
CA GLY A 37 7.03 15.50 -16.46
C GLY A 37 6.52 16.09 -15.14
N ARG A 38 5.84 15.29 -14.30
CA ARG A 38 5.42 15.53 -12.91
C ARG A 38 5.59 14.25 -12.09
N GLN A 39 5.64 14.39 -10.75
CA GLN A 39 5.70 13.25 -9.84
C GLN A 39 4.34 12.52 -9.78
N VAL A 40 4.34 11.21 -10.02
CA VAL A 40 3.16 10.35 -9.97
C VAL A 40 3.46 9.17 -9.05
N TRP A 41 2.51 8.81 -8.19
CA TRP A 41 2.65 7.73 -7.23
C TRP A 41 2.01 6.45 -7.76
N VAL A 42 2.87 5.45 -7.94
CA VAL A 42 2.79 4.05 -8.42
C VAL A 42 2.40 2.93 -7.44
N MET A 43 1.18 2.42 -7.31
CA MET A 43 1.02 1.16 -6.53
C MET A 43 1.74 0.02 -7.24
N VAL A 44 2.67 -0.64 -6.53
CA VAL A 44 3.48 -1.76 -7.01
C VAL A 44 3.10 -3.05 -6.31
N ASN A 45 3.53 -4.18 -6.86
CA ASN A 45 3.32 -5.45 -6.17
C ASN A 45 4.33 -5.59 -5.03
N LEU A 46 3.84 -5.98 -3.85
CA LEU A 46 4.67 -6.25 -2.69
C LEU A 46 4.52 -7.70 -2.25
N LEU A 47 5.65 -8.27 -1.80
CA LEU A 47 5.71 -9.62 -1.29
C LEU A 47 6.36 -9.59 0.10
N PRO A 48 5.73 -10.19 1.13
CA PRO A 48 6.36 -10.39 2.43
C PRO A 48 7.68 -11.14 2.30
N THR A 49 8.74 -10.61 2.93
CA THR A 49 10.07 -11.23 2.90
C THR A 49 10.05 -12.68 3.42
N ASP A 50 9.18 -13.00 4.38
CA ASP A 50 9.05 -14.35 4.93
C ASP A 50 8.46 -15.33 3.89
N LEU A 51 7.47 -14.90 3.09
CA LEU A 51 6.88 -15.73 2.05
C LEU A 51 7.91 -16.12 0.97
N VAL A 52 8.83 -15.21 0.66
CA VAL A 52 9.91 -15.48 -0.30
C VAL A 52 10.87 -16.55 0.22
N ARG A 53 11.14 -16.55 1.53
CA ARG A 53 11.96 -17.59 2.16
C ARG A 53 11.26 -18.94 2.12
N ASP A 54 9.98 -18.96 2.46
CA ASP A 54 9.19 -20.19 2.53
C ASP A 54 8.99 -20.84 1.16
N ALA A 55 8.86 -20.03 0.12
CA ALA A 55 8.69 -20.48 -1.27
C ALA A 55 10.01 -20.64 -2.04
N ASP A 56 11.17 -20.47 -1.39
CA ASP A 56 12.52 -20.56 -1.99
C ASP A 56 12.67 -19.70 -3.28
N LEU A 57 12.08 -18.51 -3.27
CA LEU A 57 12.10 -17.64 -4.45
C LEU A 57 13.45 -16.94 -4.61
N VAL A 58 13.91 -16.83 -5.85
CA VAL A 58 15.16 -16.17 -6.20
C VAL A 58 15.02 -14.67 -5.99
N ARG A 59 15.84 -14.14 -5.07
CA ARG A 59 15.93 -12.72 -4.76
C ARG A 59 17.07 -12.08 -5.54
N ARG A 60 16.84 -10.84 -5.98
CA ARG A 60 17.88 -9.97 -6.54
C ARG A 60 17.94 -8.70 -5.74
N GLN A 61 19.16 -8.31 -5.39
CA GLN A 61 19.39 -7.05 -4.69
C GLN A 61 19.02 -5.89 -5.61
N ALA A 62 18.19 -4.98 -5.10
CA ALA A 62 17.84 -3.75 -5.80
C ALA A 62 17.77 -2.59 -4.81
N ASN A 63 18.25 -1.42 -5.24
CA ASN A 63 18.14 -0.19 -4.46
C ASN A 63 16.94 0.61 -4.96
N ILE A 64 15.76 0.29 -4.43
CA ILE A 64 14.49 0.92 -4.81
C ILE A 64 13.92 1.66 -3.60
N GLY A 65 13.74 2.98 -3.75
CA GLY A 65 13.04 3.79 -2.76
C GLY A 65 11.53 3.57 -2.82
N LEU A 66 10.93 3.20 -1.69
CA LEU A 66 9.49 3.03 -1.54
C LEU A 66 8.99 3.94 -0.41
N ARG A 67 7.86 4.62 -0.63
CA ARG A 67 7.22 5.44 0.42
C ARG A 67 5.79 5.00 0.64
N ARG A 68 5.39 5.00 1.90
CA ARG A 68 4.00 4.78 2.31
C ARG A 68 3.19 6.06 2.10
N ILE A 69 1.86 5.95 2.14
CA ILE A 69 0.95 7.12 2.11
C ILE A 69 1.30 8.14 3.20
N SER A 70 1.77 7.68 4.36
CA SER A 70 2.22 8.54 5.45
C SER A 70 3.48 9.37 5.12
N GLY A 71 4.10 9.18 3.95
CA GLY A 71 5.33 9.84 3.54
C GLY A 71 6.60 9.20 4.11
N HIS A 72 6.46 8.30 5.08
CA HIS A 72 7.55 7.52 5.64
C HIS A 72 8.12 6.55 4.62
N GLU A 73 9.44 6.41 4.68
CA GLU A 73 10.17 5.44 3.87
C GLU A 73 9.80 4.02 4.30
N CYS A 74 9.58 3.16 3.32
CA CYS A 74 9.39 1.74 3.49
C CYS A 74 10.66 1.06 2.98
N LYS A 75 11.34 0.32 3.86
CA LYS A 75 12.50 -0.46 3.46
C LYS A 75 12.07 -1.53 2.46
N VAL A 76 12.74 -1.56 1.30
CA VAL A 76 12.69 -2.66 0.35
C VAL A 76 13.93 -3.52 0.59
N ASP A 77 13.73 -4.79 0.89
CA ASP A 77 14.84 -5.71 1.16
C ASP A 77 15.53 -6.12 -0.15
N ASP A 78 14.74 -6.59 -1.14
CA ASP A 78 15.20 -7.09 -2.43
C ASP A 78 14.03 -7.04 -3.45
N VAL A 79 14.22 -7.61 -4.64
CA VAL A 79 13.17 -7.89 -5.63
C VAL A 79 13.11 -9.36 -6.02
N VAL A 80 11.91 -9.82 -6.33
CA VAL A 80 11.67 -11.07 -7.07
C VAL A 80 11.22 -10.67 -8.46
N GLU A 81 11.95 -11.11 -9.49
CA GLU A 81 11.71 -10.68 -10.87
C GLU A 81 11.11 -11.80 -11.71
N GLY A 82 9.98 -11.51 -12.37
CA GLY A 82 9.39 -12.41 -13.35
C GLY A 82 9.01 -13.78 -12.79
N GLU A 83 8.47 -13.83 -11.57
CA GLU A 83 8.00 -15.09 -10.98
C GLU A 83 6.67 -15.52 -11.61
N TRP A 84 6.46 -16.82 -11.76
CA TRP A 84 5.19 -17.32 -12.25
C TRP A 84 4.13 -17.21 -11.15
N VAL A 85 3.11 -16.40 -11.40
CA VAL A 85 1.97 -16.25 -10.49
C VAL A 85 0.73 -16.80 -11.17
N GLU A 86 -0.01 -17.63 -10.44
CA GLU A 86 -1.34 -18.09 -10.84
C GLU A 86 -2.41 -17.32 -10.06
N VAL A 87 -3.27 -16.59 -10.78
CA VAL A 87 -4.47 -15.95 -10.21
C VAL A 87 -5.66 -16.30 -11.08
N ALA A 88 -6.76 -16.75 -10.46
CA ALA A 88 -7.98 -17.14 -11.16
C ALA A 88 -7.73 -18.09 -12.36
N LYS A 89 -6.84 -19.07 -12.20
CA LYS A 89 -6.42 -20.05 -13.23
C LYS A 89 -5.64 -19.47 -14.41
N CYS A 90 -5.29 -18.19 -14.39
CA CYS A 90 -4.40 -17.56 -15.35
C CYS A 90 -2.98 -17.50 -14.80
N LYS A 91 -1.98 -17.88 -15.61
CA LYS A 91 -0.56 -17.81 -15.25
C LYS A 91 0.14 -16.71 -16.03
N ARG A 92 0.87 -15.84 -15.33
CA ARG A 92 1.71 -14.79 -15.92
C ARG A 92 2.97 -14.56 -15.07
N HIS A 93 3.99 -13.99 -15.70
CA HIS A 93 5.18 -13.51 -15.01
C HIS A 93 4.92 -12.15 -14.35
N VAL A 94 5.22 -12.05 -13.06
CA VAL A 94 5.06 -10.82 -12.28
C VAL A 94 6.29 -10.59 -11.41
N SER A 95 6.67 -9.33 -11.25
CA SER A 95 7.74 -8.93 -10.32
C SER A 95 7.17 -8.30 -9.05
N PHE A 96 7.88 -8.47 -7.94
CA PHE A 96 7.53 -7.98 -6.62
C PHE A 96 8.70 -7.26 -5.96
N LEU A 97 8.38 -6.20 -5.20
CA LEU A 97 9.31 -5.66 -4.21
C LEU A 97 9.13 -6.40 -2.88
N LEU A 98 10.23 -6.74 -2.23
CA LEU A 98 10.20 -7.44 -0.94
C LEU A 98 10.21 -6.44 0.19
N VAL A 99 9.25 -6.59 1.09
CA VAL A 99 9.08 -5.70 2.24
C VAL A 99 8.74 -6.50 3.49
N GLN A 100 9.07 -5.94 4.65
CA GLN A 100 8.57 -6.44 5.93
C GLN A 100 7.09 -6.07 6.08
N ALA A 101 6.22 -6.99 5.68
CA ALA A 101 4.77 -6.88 5.69
C ALA A 101 4.14 -8.24 6.00
N LEU A 102 2.88 -8.26 6.38
CA LEU A 102 2.12 -9.50 6.62
C LEU A 102 1.33 -9.96 5.38
N GLU A 103 1.02 -9.05 4.47
CA GLU A 103 0.10 -9.30 3.35
C GLU A 103 0.79 -9.10 2.01
N VAL A 104 0.37 -9.88 1.02
CA VAL A 104 0.72 -9.69 -0.38
C VAL A 104 -0.12 -8.57 -0.95
N ILE A 105 0.49 -7.65 -1.70
CA ILE A 105 -0.23 -6.58 -2.39
C ILE A 105 -0.03 -6.75 -3.88
N LEU A 106 -1.13 -6.75 -4.61
CA LEU A 106 -1.15 -6.70 -6.07
C LEU A 106 -1.46 -5.27 -6.51
N GLY A 107 -0.46 -4.62 -7.09
CA GLY A 107 -0.54 -3.25 -7.56
C GLY A 107 -0.94 -3.15 -9.03
N ARG A 108 -0.71 -1.97 -9.60
CA ARG A 108 -0.98 -1.74 -11.03
C ARG A 108 -0.18 -2.63 -11.98
N PRO A 109 1.10 -2.98 -11.73
CA PRO A 109 1.81 -3.91 -12.60
C PRO A 109 1.06 -5.24 -12.76
N PHE A 110 0.47 -5.78 -11.69
CA PHE A 110 -0.36 -6.97 -11.78
C PHE A 110 -1.59 -6.75 -12.69
N LEU A 111 -2.36 -5.68 -12.46
CA LEU A 111 -3.55 -5.38 -13.27
C LEU A 111 -3.21 -5.26 -14.77
N PHE A 112 -2.11 -4.59 -15.11
CA PHE A 112 -1.66 -4.49 -16.51
C PHE A 112 -1.18 -5.83 -17.08
N THR A 113 -0.42 -6.62 -16.32
CA THR A 113 0.08 -7.92 -16.78
C THR A 113 -1.04 -8.92 -17.03
N PHE A 114 -2.08 -8.91 -16.18
CA PHE A 114 -3.23 -9.80 -16.29
C PHE A 114 -4.36 -9.22 -17.13
N TRP A 115 -4.26 -7.96 -17.56
CA TRP A 115 -5.33 -7.22 -18.23
C TRP A 115 -6.61 -7.18 -17.38
N ALA A 116 -6.40 -7.18 -16.05
CA ALA A 116 -7.46 -7.32 -15.08
C ALA A 116 -8.13 -5.97 -14.81
N GLY A 117 -9.45 -5.98 -14.73
CA GLY A 117 -10.27 -4.89 -14.24
C GLY A 117 -10.54 -5.00 -12.75
N LEU A 118 -10.81 -3.88 -12.10
CA LEU A 118 -11.43 -3.84 -10.78
C LEU A 118 -12.84 -3.25 -10.94
N ARG A 119 -13.86 -4.01 -10.54
CA ARG A 119 -15.25 -3.56 -10.51
C ARG A 119 -15.73 -3.50 -9.07
N TYR A 120 -16.24 -2.35 -8.66
CA TYR A 120 -16.94 -2.26 -7.38
C TYR A 120 -18.30 -2.95 -7.47
N ASP A 121 -18.56 -3.88 -6.57
CA ASP A 121 -19.86 -4.51 -6.41
C ASP A 121 -20.61 -3.88 -5.23
N SER A 122 -21.68 -3.15 -5.54
CA SER A 122 -22.45 -2.43 -4.54
C SER A 122 -23.26 -3.34 -3.60
N ALA A 123 -23.54 -4.58 -4.01
CA ALA A 123 -24.27 -5.53 -3.17
C ALA A 123 -23.37 -6.06 -2.04
N TRP A 124 -22.12 -6.34 -2.37
CA TRP A 124 -21.12 -6.87 -1.42
C TRP A 124 -20.28 -5.76 -0.77
N ARG A 125 -20.34 -4.54 -1.31
CA ARG A 125 -19.51 -3.39 -0.93
C ARG A 125 -18.01 -3.66 -1.06
N GLU A 126 -17.63 -4.45 -2.05
CA GLU A 126 -16.26 -4.93 -2.26
C GLU A 126 -15.80 -4.63 -3.69
N GLU A 127 -14.48 -4.50 -3.88
CA GLU A 127 -13.87 -4.47 -5.21
C GLU A 127 -13.61 -5.91 -5.68
N ILE A 128 -14.21 -6.28 -6.81
CA ILE A 128 -14.07 -7.58 -7.44
C ILE A 128 -13.05 -7.48 -8.57
N LEU A 129 -12.12 -8.43 -8.59
CA LEU A 129 -11.17 -8.61 -9.68
C LEU A 129 -11.86 -9.28 -10.87
N GLU A 130 -11.84 -8.62 -12.03
CA GLU A 130 -12.32 -9.15 -13.30
C GLU A 130 -11.13 -9.47 -14.20
N MET A 131 -11.11 -10.67 -14.78
CA MET A 131 -9.99 -11.22 -15.56
C MET A 131 -10.36 -11.46 -17.02
#